data_AF-A0A9E3VKC8-F1
#
_entry.id   AF-A0A9E3VKC8-F1
#
_cell.length_a   1.000
_cell.length_b   1.000
_cell.length_c   1.000
_cell.angle_alpha   90.00
_cell.angle_beta   90.00
_cell.angle_gamma   90.00
#
_symmetry.space_group_name_H-M   'P 1'
#
loop_
_entity.id
_entity.type
_entity.pdbx_description
1 polymer ?
#
loop_
_entity_poly.entity_id
_entity_poly.type
_entity_poly.pdbx_seq_one_letter_code
_entity_poly.pdbx_strand_id
1 'polypeptide(L)'
;MINIETLSRVEQILKRTLEGLYGGEVKEFASRMKNSKDADKQKEFYIEMVHILYSKSQDESNQQLLNIGMDLCDDFIQFYKRAKLEGNTNADSLLLSPFIDFPNIEGSKLLSKYMSLIEASIAYKSALNSLDYMLVFESSKNVLLSGYEFIDGIIPFIIACRSEDSITNNKVESIFRYSFKSKIEDLNNKTYDGEFQLFKKISNNNFRNALAHRTLFHDRDNNIIIYNDRDKEFKIDIVTYTAYATVCSYIPFSYMLFVIIHCFIIQYPNDIYLLPERIQKVIK
;
A
#
# COMPACT_ATOMS: atom_id res chain seq x y z
N MET A 1 15.70 5.76 14.32
CA MET A 1 16.52 4.51 14.40
C MET A 1 15.69 3.35 13.87
N ILE A 2 16.19 2.59 12.89
CA ILE A 2 15.46 1.41 12.37
C ILE A 2 15.58 0.29 13.43
N ASN A 3 14.47 -0.34 13.81
CA ASN A 3 14.47 -1.41 14.80
C ASN A 3 15.26 -2.62 14.24
N ILE A 4 16.11 -3.23 15.08
CA ILE A 4 16.93 -4.42 14.75
C ILE A 4 16.06 -5.55 14.19
N GLU A 5 14.86 -5.76 14.73
CA GLU A 5 13.94 -6.80 14.25
C GLU A 5 13.47 -6.51 12.81
N THR A 6 13.21 -5.24 12.50
CA THR A 6 12.80 -4.82 11.16
C THR A 6 13.95 -4.95 10.16
N LEU A 7 15.18 -4.60 10.55
CA LEU A 7 16.37 -4.83 9.73
C LEU A 7 16.58 -6.33 9.47
N SER A 8 16.47 -7.15 10.51
CA SER A 8 16.58 -8.60 10.40
C SER A 8 15.54 -9.18 9.44
N ARG A 9 14.29 -8.69 9.48
CA ARG A 9 13.24 -9.11 8.52
C ARG A 9 13.55 -8.70 7.08
N VAL A 10 14.03 -7.47 6.85
CA VAL A 10 14.43 -7.01 5.52
C VAL A 10 15.59 -7.85 4.98
N GLU A 11 16.59 -8.13 5.81
CA GLU A 11 17.73 -9.00 5.45
C GLU A 11 17.28 -10.42 5.14
N GLN A 12 16.34 -10.98 5.91
CA GLN A 12 15.77 -12.30 5.66
C GLN A 12 15.02 -12.34 4.32
N ILE A 13 14.25 -11.31 3.99
CA ILE A 13 13.52 -11.23 2.72
C ILE A 13 14.50 -11.08 1.55
N LEU A 14 15.53 -10.24 1.69
CA LEU A 14 16.58 -10.13 0.68
C LEU A 14 17.31 -11.47 0.48
N LYS A 15 17.65 -12.16 1.57
CA LYS A 15 18.28 -13.49 1.52
C LYS A 15 17.39 -14.50 0.79
N ARG A 16 16.11 -14.62 1.18
CA ARG A 16 15.13 -15.50 0.53
C ARG A 16 14.94 -15.17 -0.95
N THR A 17 14.98 -13.89 -1.31
CA THR A 17 14.90 -13.43 -2.71
C THR A 17 16.12 -13.88 -3.50
N LEU A 18 17.33 -13.70 -2.96
CA LEU A 18 18.58 -14.13 -3.59
C LEU A 18 18.71 -15.66 -3.66
N GLU A 19 18.08 -16.38 -2.73
CA GLU A 19 17.96 -17.85 -2.76
C GLU A 19 16.99 -18.34 -3.85
N GLY A 20 16.12 -17.46 -4.37
CA GLY A 20 15.17 -17.77 -5.43
C GLY A 20 13.80 -18.21 -4.94
N LEU A 21 13.47 -17.99 -3.67
CA LEU A 21 12.19 -18.38 -3.08
C LEU A 21 10.98 -17.73 -3.78
N TYR A 22 11.18 -16.53 -4.35
CA TYR A 22 10.15 -15.78 -5.07
C TYR A 22 10.25 -15.90 -6.60
N GLY A 23 11.02 -16.87 -7.11
CA GLY A 23 11.17 -17.15 -8.54
C GLY A 23 12.49 -16.66 -9.15
N GLY A 24 12.83 -17.23 -10.32
CA GLY A 24 14.08 -16.97 -11.03
C GLY A 24 14.24 -15.51 -11.48
N GLU A 25 13.19 -14.94 -12.08
CA GLU A 25 13.20 -13.53 -12.53
C GLU A 25 13.52 -12.57 -11.37
N VAL A 26 12.86 -12.75 -10.22
CA VAL A 26 13.05 -11.89 -9.05
C VAL A 26 14.45 -12.03 -8.46
N LYS A 27 15.02 -13.24 -8.46
CA LYS A 27 16.40 -13.50 -8.05
C LYS A 27 17.41 -12.78 -8.96
N GLU A 28 17.19 -12.81 -10.27
CA GLU A 28 18.03 -12.12 -11.24
C GLU A 28 18.00 -10.61 -11.02
N PHE A 29 16.80 -10.03 -10.83
CA PHE A 29 16.66 -8.61 -10.51
C PHE A 29 17.37 -8.21 -9.20
N ALA A 30 17.17 -8.99 -8.13
CA ALA A 30 17.82 -8.72 -6.85
C ALA A 30 19.36 -8.81 -6.95
N SER A 31 19.87 -9.75 -7.75
CA SER A 31 21.30 -9.93 -7.99
C SER A 31 21.91 -8.79 -8.81
N ARG A 32 21.19 -8.29 -9.83
CA ARG A 32 21.57 -7.11 -10.61
C ARG A 32 21.68 -5.87 -9.72
N MET A 33 20.69 -5.63 -8.86
CA MET A 33 20.67 -4.47 -7.95
C MET A 33 21.76 -4.52 -6.88
N LYS A 34 21.97 -5.67 -6.23
CA LYS A 34 22.97 -5.81 -5.15
C LYS A 34 24.39 -5.43 -5.61
N ASN A 35 24.70 -5.67 -6.88
CA ASN A 35 26.05 -5.47 -7.42
C ASN A 35 26.22 -4.13 -8.14
N SER A 36 25.15 -3.32 -8.27
CA SER A 36 25.20 -2.05 -9.00
C SER A 36 25.56 -0.89 -8.07
N LYS A 37 26.82 -0.43 -8.14
CA LYS A 37 27.26 0.86 -7.58
C LYS A 37 27.20 2.01 -8.61
N ASP A 38 26.84 1.68 -9.84
CA ASP A 38 26.82 2.58 -10.99
C ASP A 38 25.46 3.28 -11.06
N ALA A 39 25.46 4.61 -11.03
CA ALA A 39 24.25 5.42 -11.02
C ALA A 39 23.41 5.23 -12.30
N ASP A 40 24.05 5.06 -13.46
CA ASP A 40 23.36 4.88 -14.73
C ASP A 40 22.63 3.52 -14.77
N LYS A 41 23.28 2.47 -14.23
CA LYS A 41 22.66 1.15 -14.10
C LYS A 41 21.52 1.13 -13.09
N GLN A 42 21.62 1.92 -12.02
CA GLN A 42 20.52 2.09 -11.06
C GLN A 42 19.34 2.84 -11.69
N LYS A 43 19.61 3.88 -12.48
CA LYS A 43 18.60 4.62 -13.27
C LYS A 43 17.87 3.70 -14.24
N GLU A 44 18.61 2.93 -15.05
CA GLU A 44 18.05 1.95 -15.98
C GLU A 44 17.16 0.94 -15.25
N PHE A 45 17.62 0.43 -14.10
CA PHE A 45 16.83 -0.50 -13.30
C PHE A 45 15.51 0.11 -12.81
N TYR A 46 15.52 1.35 -12.30
CA TYR A 46 14.27 2.00 -11.86
C TYR A 46 13.31 2.20 -13.02
N ILE A 47 13.80 2.64 -14.18
CA ILE A 47 12.99 2.79 -15.40
C ILE A 47 12.41 1.43 -15.81
N GLU A 48 13.25 0.39 -15.88
CA GLU A 48 12.83 -0.97 -16.21
C GLU A 48 11.74 -1.48 -15.25
N MET A 49 11.90 -1.27 -13.94
CA MET A 49 10.89 -1.66 -12.95
C MET A 49 9.57 -0.93 -13.18
N VAL A 50 9.59 0.40 -13.34
CA VAL A 50 8.36 1.15 -13.61
C VAL A 50 7.71 0.68 -14.90
N HIS A 51 8.48 0.48 -15.98
CA HIS A 51 7.95 -0.02 -17.26
C HIS A 51 7.36 -1.41 -17.12
N ILE A 52 8.08 -2.39 -16.59
CA ILE A 52 7.57 -3.77 -16.41
C ILE A 52 6.23 -3.74 -15.67
N LEU A 53 6.14 -2.92 -14.63
CA LEU A 53 4.95 -2.82 -13.79
C LEU A 53 3.78 -2.10 -14.47
N TYR A 54 4.04 -1.17 -15.41
CA TYR A 54 3.02 -0.47 -16.20
C TYR A 54 2.71 -1.10 -17.57
N SER A 55 3.54 -2.04 -18.05
CA SER A 55 3.45 -2.61 -19.42
C SER A 55 3.12 -4.10 -19.47
N LYS A 56 3.22 -4.84 -18.36
CA LYS A 56 2.84 -6.26 -18.32
C LYS A 56 1.34 -6.43 -18.07
N SER A 57 0.54 -6.57 -19.12
CA SER A 57 -0.25 -7.80 -19.30
C SER A 57 -0.77 -7.96 -20.73
N GLN A 58 -0.65 -9.16 -21.30
CA GLN A 58 -1.30 -9.56 -22.56
C GLN A 58 -2.69 -10.16 -22.35
N ASP A 59 -3.18 -10.18 -21.10
CA ASP A 59 -4.44 -10.78 -20.70
C ASP A 59 -5.32 -9.69 -20.06
N GLU A 60 -6.44 -9.37 -20.70
CA GLU A 60 -7.35 -8.29 -20.31
C GLU A 60 -7.82 -8.41 -18.85
N SER A 61 -7.95 -9.62 -18.31
CA SER A 61 -8.40 -9.87 -16.94
C SER A 61 -7.34 -9.45 -15.91
N ASN A 62 -6.07 -9.77 -16.18
CA ASN A 62 -4.95 -9.37 -15.34
C ASN A 62 -4.70 -7.86 -15.40
N GLN A 63 -4.98 -7.24 -16.55
CA GLN A 63 -4.85 -5.78 -16.71
C GLN A 63 -5.79 -5.02 -15.77
N GLN A 64 -7.03 -5.48 -15.59
CA GLN A 64 -7.99 -4.81 -14.71
C GLN A 64 -7.53 -4.79 -13.25
N LEU A 65 -6.97 -5.90 -12.76
CA LEU A 65 -6.45 -5.99 -11.39
C LEU A 65 -5.19 -5.13 -11.20
N LEU A 66 -4.31 -5.11 -12.20
CA LEU A 66 -3.13 -4.25 -12.18
C LEU A 66 -3.51 -2.77 -12.21
N ASN A 67 -4.56 -2.40 -12.94
CA ASN A 67 -5.06 -1.03 -13.00
C ASN A 67 -5.50 -0.53 -11.61
N ILE A 68 -6.08 -1.37 -10.74
CA ILE A 68 -6.38 -0.99 -9.34
C ILE A 68 -5.10 -0.51 -8.64
N GLY A 69 -4.00 -1.24 -8.82
CA GLY A 69 -2.72 -0.89 -8.26
C GLY A 69 -2.15 0.42 -8.83
N MET A 70 -2.30 0.61 -10.14
CA MET A 70 -1.85 1.82 -10.83
C MET A 70 -2.67 3.06 -10.45
N ASP A 71 -4.00 2.94 -10.38
CA ASP A 71 -4.91 4.02 -10.00
C ASP A 71 -4.56 4.53 -8.60
N LEU A 72 -4.30 3.62 -7.65
CA LEU A 72 -3.88 3.99 -6.31
C LEU A 72 -2.46 4.62 -6.30
N CYS A 73 -1.56 4.19 -7.17
CA CYS A 73 -0.24 4.81 -7.33
C CYS A 73 -0.40 6.26 -7.84
N ASP A 74 -1.25 6.46 -8.84
CA ASP A 74 -1.55 7.77 -9.40
C ASP A 74 -2.15 8.71 -8.33
N ASP A 75 -3.06 8.22 -7.49
CA ASP A 75 -3.60 8.97 -6.35
C ASP A 75 -2.47 9.47 -5.42
N PHE A 76 -1.53 8.61 -5.05
CA PHE A 76 -0.39 9.01 -4.21
C PHE A 76 0.49 10.06 -4.91
N ILE A 77 0.75 9.91 -6.22
CA ILE A 77 1.58 10.86 -6.98
C ILE A 77 0.91 12.23 -7.06
N GLN A 78 -0.37 12.27 -7.44
CA GLN A 78 -1.12 13.52 -7.56
C GLN A 78 -1.23 14.23 -6.22
N PHE A 79 -1.55 13.48 -5.16
CA PHE A 79 -1.67 14.02 -3.82
C PHE A 79 -0.35 14.61 -3.32
N TYR A 80 0.77 13.88 -3.46
CA TYR A 80 2.09 14.37 -3.08
C TYR A 80 2.47 15.62 -3.88
N LYS A 81 2.31 15.60 -5.21
CA LYS A 81 2.61 16.76 -6.08
C LYS A 81 1.85 17.98 -5.61
N ARG A 82 0.55 17.85 -5.35
CA ARG A 82 -0.29 18.96 -4.93
C ARG A 82 0.13 19.49 -3.55
N ALA A 83 0.37 18.60 -2.58
CA ALA A 83 0.87 19.00 -1.26
C ALA A 83 2.20 19.78 -1.35
N LYS A 84 3.12 19.39 -2.24
CA LYS A 84 4.37 20.14 -2.49
C LYS A 84 4.13 21.50 -3.14
N LEU A 85 3.21 21.60 -4.10
CA LEU A 85 2.85 22.87 -4.75
C LEU A 85 2.22 23.87 -3.76
N GLU A 86 1.50 23.37 -2.76
CA GLU A 86 0.94 24.16 -1.66
C GLU A 86 1.97 24.52 -0.58
N GLY A 87 3.23 24.08 -0.73
CA GLY A 87 4.30 24.36 0.23
C GLY A 87 4.23 23.53 1.51
N ASN A 88 3.48 22.42 1.53
CA ASN A 88 3.36 21.59 2.73
C ASN A 88 4.67 20.81 3.00
N THR A 89 5.33 21.15 4.10
CA THR A 89 6.59 20.52 4.54
C THR A 89 6.43 19.07 4.96
N ASN A 90 5.21 18.60 5.23
CA ASN A 90 4.92 17.23 5.64
C ASN A 90 4.84 16.25 4.47
N ALA A 91 4.78 16.72 3.22
CA ALA A 91 4.69 15.88 2.03
C ALA A 91 5.84 14.85 1.96
N ASP A 92 7.06 15.25 2.32
CA ASP A 92 8.22 14.35 2.32
C ASP A 92 8.08 13.23 3.37
N SER A 93 7.32 13.47 4.44
CA SER A 93 7.03 12.44 5.46
C SER A 93 6.16 11.31 4.91
N LEU A 94 5.28 11.59 3.93
CA LEU A 94 4.48 10.55 3.26
C LEU A 94 5.37 9.60 2.44
N LEU A 95 6.34 10.16 1.71
CA LEU A 95 7.31 9.40 0.92
C LEU A 95 8.24 8.57 1.81
N LEU A 96 8.70 9.17 2.91
CA LEU A 96 9.68 8.57 3.83
C LEU A 96 9.04 7.70 4.92
N SER A 97 7.71 7.59 4.95
CA SER A 97 6.96 6.92 6.02
C SER A 97 7.38 5.47 6.31
N PRO A 98 7.93 4.66 5.37
CA PRO A 98 8.48 3.36 5.74
C PRO A 98 9.68 3.49 6.68
N PHE A 99 10.57 4.43 6.38
CA PHE A 99 11.91 4.46 6.95
C PHE A 99 12.01 5.35 8.18
N ILE A 100 11.20 6.40 8.25
CA ILE A 100 11.30 7.44 9.25
C ILE A 100 9.94 7.67 9.88
N ASP A 101 9.94 7.85 11.20
CA ASP A 101 8.77 8.32 11.92
C ASP A 101 8.40 9.73 11.45
N PHE A 102 7.11 10.04 11.42
CA PHE A 102 6.63 11.40 11.28
C PHE A 102 7.25 12.29 12.37
N PRO A 103 7.66 13.54 12.07
CA PRO A 103 8.30 14.43 13.03
C PRO A 103 7.55 14.48 14.38
N ASN A 104 8.27 14.16 15.46
CA ASN A 104 7.79 14.12 16.85
C ASN A 104 6.74 13.03 17.18
N ILE A 105 6.45 12.08 16.29
CA ILE A 105 5.51 10.98 16.53
C ILE A 105 6.23 9.63 16.50
N GLU A 106 6.76 9.22 17.64
CA GLU A 106 7.48 7.95 17.75
C GLU A 106 6.58 6.75 17.39
N GLY A 107 7.10 5.81 16.59
CA GLY A 107 6.39 4.60 16.20
C GLY A 107 5.38 4.79 15.06
N SER A 108 5.35 5.96 14.42
CA SER A 108 4.48 6.24 13.26
C SER A 108 4.98 5.61 11.96
N LYS A 109 6.27 5.23 11.87
CA LYS A 109 6.82 4.60 10.67
C LYS A 109 6.06 3.33 10.25
N LEU A 110 5.98 3.10 8.95
CA LEU A 110 5.12 2.09 8.35
C LEU A 110 5.83 0.80 7.95
N LEU A 111 7.17 0.72 8.01
CA LEU A 111 7.89 -0.44 7.47
C LEU A 111 7.37 -1.76 8.02
N SER A 112 7.14 -1.91 9.33
CA SER A 112 6.60 -3.18 9.86
C SER A 112 5.22 -3.52 9.28
N LYS A 113 4.31 -2.55 9.22
CA LYS A 113 2.95 -2.75 8.68
C LYS A 113 2.98 -3.07 7.19
N TYR A 114 3.86 -2.38 6.46
CA TYR A 114 4.10 -2.59 5.05
C TYR A 114 4.67 -3.98 4.75
N MET A 115 5.67 -4.44 5.53
CA MET A 115 6.22 -5.80 5.38
C MET A 115 5.17 -6.87 5.66
N SER A 116 4.38 -6.72 6.73
CA SER A 116 3.27 -7.63 7.03
C SER A 116 2.22 -7.68 5.92
N LEU A 117 1.97 -6.55 5.25
CA LEU A 117 1.08 -6.51 4.09
C LEU A 117 1.69 -7.19 2.86
N ILE A 118 2.99 -7.03 2.59
CA ILE A 118 3.68 -7.77 1.51
C ILE A 118 3.55 -9.27 1.72
N GLU A 119 3.90 -9.76 2.91
CA GLU A 119 3.86 -11.19 3.23
C GLU A 119 2.44 -11.75 3.10
N ALA A 120 1.44 -11.05 3.63
CA ALA A 120 0.04 -11.46 3.51
C ALA A 120 -0.45 -11.43 2.05
N SER A 121 0.00 -10.47 1.25
CA SER A 121 -0.33 -10.37 -0.18
C SER A 121 0.24 -11.53 -0.98
N ILE A 122 1.49 -11.91 -0.72
CA ILE A 122 2.13 -13.07 -1.36
C ILE A 122 1.39 -14.34 -0.96
N ALA A 123 1.15 -14.55 0.34
CA ALA A 123 0.43 -15.72 0.83
C ALA A 123 -0.97 -15.84 0.20
N TYR A 124 -1.72 -14.75 0.14
CA TYR A 124 -3.04 -14.71 -0.50
C TYR A 124 -2.98 -15.08 -1.99
N LYS A 125 -2.07 -14.46 -2.76
CA LYS A 125 -1.91 -14.77 -4.19
C LYS A 125 -1.47 -16.21 -4.43
N SER A 126 -0.62 -16.77 -3.57
CA SER A 126 -0.26 -18.19 -3.61
C SER A 126 -1.45 -19.09 -3.26
N ALA A 127 -2.27 -18.72 -2.28
CA ALA A 127 -3.46 -19.47 -1.87
C ALA A 127 -4.51 -19.55 -2.98
N LEU A 128 -4.68 -18.50 -3.80
CA LEU A 128 -5.61 -18.52 -4.93
C LEU A 128 -5.34 -19.66 -5.93
N ASN A 129 -4.09 -20.14 -6.01
CA ASN A 129 -3.71 -21.26 -6.89
C ASN A 129 -3.92 -22.65 -6.24
N SER A 130 -4.25 -22.71 -4.95
CA SER A 130 -4.22 -23.96 -4.17
C SER A 130 -5.46 -24.85 -4.29
N LEU A 131 -6.53 -24.38 -4.96
CA LEU A 131 -7.88 -24.97 -4.98
C LEU A 131 -8.53 -25.20 -3.58
N ASP A 132 -7.81 -24.96 -2.49
CA ASP A 132 -8.28 -25.09 -1.12
C ASP A 132 -9.00 -23.81 -0.68
N TYR A 133 -10.33 -23.91 -0.60
CA TYR A 133 -11.19 -22.82 -0.16
C TYR A 133 -10.83 -22.32 1.25
N MET A 134 -10.51 -23.20 2.21
CA MET A 134 -10.19 -22.76 3.57
C MET A 134 -8.89 -21.97 3.57
N LEU A 135 -7.89 -22.42 2.80
CA LEU A 135 -6.64 -21.69 2.66
C LEU A 135 -6.85 -20.30 2.04
N VAL A 136 -7.69 -20.19 1.00
CA VAL A 136 -8.05 -18.91 0.39
C VAL A 136 -8.77 -18.01 1.39
N PHE A 137 -9.71 -18.55 2.17
CA PHE A 137 -10.47 -17.79 3.16
C PHE A 137 -9.60 -17.29 4.32
N GLU A 138 -8.73 -18.13 4.87
CA GLU A 138 -7.77 -17.70 5.91
C GLU A 138 -6.78 -16.67 5.38
N SER A 139 -6.26 -16.87 4.16
CA SER A 139 -5.30 -15.94 3.57
C SER A 139 -5.93 -14.59 3.21
N SER A 140 -7.21 -14.59 2.79
CA SER A 140 -7.96 -13.35 2.54
C SER A 140 -8.24 -12.56 3.83
N LYS A 141 -8.57 -13.22 4.94
CA LYS A 141 -8.66 -12.54 6.24
C LYS A 141 -7.34 -11.87 6.63
N ASN A 142 -6.22 -12.57 6.43
CA ASN A 142 -4.90 -12.04 6.77
C ASN A 142 -4.52 -10.82 5.91
N VAL A 143 -4.73 -10.87 4.58
CA VAL A 143 -4.41 -9.72 3.72
C VAL A 143 -5.33 -8.53 3.98
N LEU A 144 -6.60 -8.76 4.30
CA LEU A 144 -7.53 -7.70 4.71
C LEU A 144 -7.09 -7.03 6.00
N LEU A 145 -6.75 -7.81 7.02
CA LEU A 145 -6.30 -7.29 8.32
C LEU A 145 -5.01 -6.48 8.17
N SER A 146 -3.98 -7.04 7.52
CA SER A 146 -2.73 -6.31 7.24
C SER A 146 -2.99 -5.06 6.38
N GLY A 147 -3.95 -5.13 5.45
CA GLY A 147 -4.33 -4.00 4.61
C GLY A 147 -4.92 -2.86 5.44
N TYR A 148 -5.83 -3.18 6.36
CA TYR A 148 -6.38 -2.18 7.27
C TYR A 148 -5.37 -1.61 8.25
N GLU A 149 -4.41 -2.41 8.74
CA GLU A 149 -3.32 -1.90 9.58
C GLU A 149 -2.45 -0.90 8.81
N PHE A 150 -2.09 -1.22 7.56
CA PHE A 150 -1.35 -0.29 6.71
C PHE A 150 -2.15 0.99 6.44
N ILE A 151 -3.45 0.87 6.09
CA ILE A 151 -4.34 2.01 5.84
C ILE A 151 -4.46 2.89 7.10
N ASP A 152 -4.67 2.28 8.27
CA ASP A 152 -4.73 2.99 9.56
C ASP A 152 -3.43 3.77 9.86
N GLY A 153 -2.30 3.27 9.37
CA GLY A 153 -0.99 3.88 9.48
C GLY A 153 -0.74 5.00 8.48
N ILE A 154 -1.10 4.83 7.20
CA ILE A 154 -0.81 5.79 6.12
C ILE A 154 -1.75 7.00 6.13
N ILE A 155 -3.02 6.83 6.55
CA ILE A 155 -4.00 7.91 6.54
C ILE A 155 -3.57 9.14 7.34
N PRO A 156 -3.00 9.02 8.55
CA PRO A 156 -2.45 10.16 9.27
C PRO A 156 -1.41 10.97 8.48
N PHE A 157 -0.54 10.29 7.71
CA PHE A 157 0.41 10.98 6.83
C PHE A 157 -0.33 11.75 5.74
N ILE A 158 -1.32 11.13 5.09
CA ILE A 158 -2.16 11.77 4.07
C ILE A 158 -2.85 13.01 4.66
N ILE A 159 -3.54 12.88 5.79
CA ILE A 159 -4.25 14.01 6.42
C ILE A 159 -3.27 15.15 6.79
N ALA A 160 -2.10 14.82 7.33
CA ALA A 160 -1.08 15.80 7.71
C ALA A 160 -0.49 16.57 6.50
N CYS A 161 -0.50 15.96 5.31
CA CYS A 161 -0.11 16.61 4.05
C CYS A 161 -1.17 17.56 3.48
N ARG A 162 -2.44 17.48 3.92
CA ARG A 162 -3.46 18.43 3.48
C ARG A 162 -3.61 19.63 4.38
N SER A 163 -3.37 19.51 5.69
CA SER A 163 -3.76 20.57 6.62
C SER A 163 -3.14 21.92 6.25
N GLU A 164 -3.97 22.83 5.76
CA GLU A 164 -3.62 24.19 5.31
C GLU A 164 -3.18 25.08 6.47
N ASP A 165 -3.55 24.70 7.69
CA ASP A 165 -3.09 25.38 8.89
C ASP A 165 -1.69 24.92 9.24
N SER A 166 -0.86 25.86 9.68
CA SER A 166 0.25 25.61 10.60
C SER A 166 -0.29 24.83 11.79
N ILE A 167 -0.43 23.52 11.65
CA ILE A 167 -0.85 22.67 12.74
C ILE A 167 0.30 22.76 13.74
N THR A 168 0.06 23.46 14.84
CA THR A 168 0.85 23.32 16.05
C THR A 168 1.03 21.82 16.29
N ASN A 169 2.26 21.34 16.52
CA ASN A 169 2.61 19.92 16.68
C ASN A 169 1.52 19.07 17.38
N ASN A 170 0.86 19.64 18.39
CA ASN A 170 -0.27 19.06 19.12
C ASN A 170 -1.48 18.57 18.28
N LYS A 171 -1.90 19.24 17.18
CA LYS A 171 -3.01 18.69 16.35
C LYS A 171 -2.54 17.64 15.33
N VAL A 172 -1.24 17.58 14.99
CA VAL A 172 -0.74 16.47 14.14
C VAL A 172 -0.68 15.22 14.99
N GLU A 173 -0.15 15.33 16.21
CA GLU A 173 -0.11 14.22 17.15
C GLU A 173 -1.48 13.59 17.40
N SER A 174 -2.53 14.41 17.50
CA SER A 174 -3.89 13.90 17.67
C SER A 174 -4.35 13.05 16.48
N ILE A 175 -4.04 13.44 15.23
CA ILE A 175 -4.42 12.70 14.01
C ILE A 175 -3.86 11.27 14.03
N PHE A 176 -2.60 11.10 14.47
CA PHE A 176 -1.97 9.78 14.56
C PHE A 176 -2.62 8.88 15.63
N ARG A 177 -3.22 9.48 16.67
CA ARG A 177 -3.85 8.79 17.80
C ARG A 177 -5.35 8.53 17.63
N TYR A 178 -5.96 9.07 16.57
CA TYR A 178 -7.39 8.86 16.30
C TYR A 178 -7.75 7.39 16.11
N SER A 179 -9.02 7.07 16.40
CA SER A 179 -9.57 5.76 16.05
C SER A 179 -9.57 5.58 14.53
N PHE A 180 -9.51 4.33 14.05
CA PHE A 180 -9.60 4.03 12.62
C PHE A 180 -10.82 4.70 11.97
N LYS A 181 -11.99 4.58 12.61
CA LYS A 181 -13.22 5.27 12.18
C LYS A 181 -13.02 6.78 11.98
N SER A 182 -12.46 7.46 12.98
CA SER A 182 -12.23 8.91 12.92
C SER A 182 -11.21 9.30 11.84
N LYS A 183 -10.19 8.47 11.61
CA LYS A 183 -9.24 8.66 10.52
C LYS A 183 -9.92 8.53 9.14
N ILE A 184 -10.83 7.57 8.97
CA ILE A 184 -11.60 7.44 7.72
C ILE A 184 -12.54 8.63 7.52
N GLU A 185 -13.22 9.08 8.58
CA GLU A 185 -14.07 10.28 8.53
C GLU A 185 -13.25 11.52 8.12
N ASP A 186 -12.08 11.72 8.71
CA ASP A 186 -11.18 12.80 8.31
C ASP A 186 -10.66 12.64 6.87
N LEU A 187 -10.30 11.42 6.44
CA LEU A 187 -9.90 11.16 5.05
C LEU A 187 -11.03 11.53 4.08
N ASN A 188 -12.28 11.20 4.42
CA ASN A 188 -13.44 11.54 3.60
C ASN A 188 -13.61 13.06 3.44
N ASN A 189 -13.34 13.82 4.50
CA ASN A 189 -13.52 15.27 4.55
C ASN A 189 -12.31 16.06 4.04
N LYS A 190 -11.10 15.49 4.09
CA LYS A 190 -9.83 16.21 3.90
C LYS A 190 -9.02 15.74 2.69
N THR A 191 -9.46 14.79 1.89
CA THR A 191 -8.83 14.57 0.57
C THR A 191 -9.59 15.35 -0.49
N TYR A 192 -8.95 15.61 -1.61
CA TYR A 192 -9.61 16.24 -2.73
C TYR A 192 -10.64 15.30 -3.37
N ASP A 193 -11.61 15.88 -4.07
CA ASP A 193 -12.63 15.11 -4.79
C ASP A 193 -11.95 14.10 -5.73
N GLY A 194 -12.30 12.83 -5.57
CA GLY A 194 -11.79 11.73 -6.37
C GLY A 194 -10.52 11.02 -5.87
N GLU A 195 -9.74 11.59 -4.95
CA GLU A 195 -8.53 10.94 -4.43
C GLU A 195 -8.82 9.89 -3.34
N PHE A 196 -8.04 8.81 -3.35
CA PHE A 196 -8.08 7.71 -2.39
C PHE A 196 -9.47 7.06 -2.25
N GLN A 197 -10.29 7.10 -3.31
CA GLN A 197 -11.64 6.52 -3.31
C GLN A 197 -11.63 5.03 -2.98
N LEU A 198 -10.58 4.32 -3.40
CA LEU A 198 -10.38 2.92 -3.04
C LEU A 198 -10.24 2.75 -1.52
N PHE A 199 -9.42 3.56 -0.86
CA PHE A 199 -9.31 3.53 0.61
C PHE A 199 -10.65 3.84 1.27
N LYS A 200 -11.37 4.86 0.79
CA LYS A 200 -12.70 5.22 1.32
C LYS A 200 -13.70 4.08 1.19
N LYS A 201 -13.71 3.36 0.06
CA LYS A 201 -14.62 2.24 -0.22
C LYS A 201 -14.32 1.01 0.63
N ILE A 202 -13.05 0.62 0.75
CA ILE A 202 -12.69 -0.62 1.44
C ILE A 202 -12.62 -0.44 2.97
N SER A 203 -12.44 0.78 3.47
CA SER A 203 -12.23 1.04 4.90
C SER A 203 -13.54 1.04 5.70
N ASN A 204 -14.02 -0.14 6.05
CA ASN A 204 -15.17 -0.32 6.94
C ASN A 204 -14.70 -0.69 8.36
N ASN A 205 -14.96 0.21 9.32
CA ASN A 205 -14.53 0.02 10.71
C ASN A 205 -15.15 -1.22 11.38
N ASN A 206 -16.44 -1.48 11.16
CA ASN A 206 -17.13 -2.63 11.77
C ASN A 206 -16.55 -3.94 11.22
N PHE A 207 -16.27 -3.98 9.92
CA PHE A 207 -15.66 -5.13 9.26
C PHE A 207 -14.21 -5.35 9.71
N ARG A 208 -13.39 -4.28 9.85
CA ARG A 208 -12.06 -4.36 10.45
C ARG A 208 -12.10 -4.95 11.87
N ASN A 209 -13.02 -4.46 12.71
CA ASN A 209 -13.18 -4.96 14.08
C ASN A 209 -13.52 -6.45 14.08
N ALA A 210 -14.44 -6.87 13.21
CA ALA A 210 -14.82 -8.27 13.11
C ALA A 210 -13.67 -9.18 12.65
N LEU A 211 -12.82 -8.72 11.72
CA LEU A 211 -11.59 -9.41 11.35
C LEU A 211 -10.63 -9.54 12.55
N ALA A 212 -10.39 -8.43 13.27
CA ALA A 212 -9.47 -8.41 14.41
C ALA A 212 -9.91 -9.32 15.56
N HIS A 213 -11.22 -9.43 15.79
CA HIS A 213 -11.80 -10.30 16.82
C HIS A 213 -12.18 -11.70 16.32
N ARG A 214 -11.92 -12.01 15.05
CA ARG A 214 -12.21 -13.31 14.42
C ARG A 214 -13.70 -13.70 14.49
N THR A 215 -14.59 -12.73 14.41
CA THR A 215 -16.05 -12.92 14.46
C THR A 215 -16.69 -12.99 13.08
N LEU A 216 -15.95 -13.51 12.10
CA LEU A 216 -16.29 -13.53 10.68
C LEU A 216 -16.37 -14.98 10.18
N PHE A 217 -17.47 -15.34 9.51
CA PHE A 217 -17.66 -16.69 8.96
C PHE A 217 -18.33 -16.66 7.59
N HIS A 218 -18.01 -17.65 6.76
CA HIS A 218 -18.59 -17.79 5.43
C HIS A 218 -19.79 -18.75 5.47
N ASP A 219 -20.97 -18.21 5.15
CA ASP A 219 -22.14 -18.98 4.81
C ASP A 219 -22.07 -19.34 3.32
N ARG A 220 -21.64 -20.58 3.05
CA ARG A 220 -21.40 -21.10 1.70
C ARG A 220 -22.68 -21.27 0.90
N ASP A 221 -23.78 -21.61 1.57
CA ASP A 221 -25.04 -21.91 0.90
C ASP A 221 -25.62 -20.63 0.28
N ASN A 222 -25.37 -19.49 0.93
CA ASN A 222 -25.85 -18.18 0.49
C ASN A 222 -24.76 -17.31 -0.18
N ASN A 223 -23.50 -17.77 -0.25
CA ASN A 223 -22.35 -17.00 -0.75
C ASN A 223 -22.19 -15.63 -0.06
N ILE A 224 -22.38 -15.61 1.26
CA ILE A 224 -22.26 -14.41 2.08
C ILE A 224 -21.26 -14.61 3.21
N ILE A 225 -20.56 -13.53 3.52
CA ILE A 225 -19.76 -13.41 4.73
C ILE A 225 -20.62 -12.73 5.79
N ILE A 226 -20.80 -13.42 6.90
CA ILE A 226 -21.51 -12.91 8.07
C ILE A 226 -20.46 -12.50 9.10
N TYR A 227 -20.64 -11.31 9.68
CA TYR A 227 -19.72 -10.79 10.67
C TYR A 227 -20.42 -9.99 11.75
N ASN A 228 -19.90 -10.11 12.99
CA ASN A 228 -20.45 -9.42 14.14
C ASN A 228 -19.51 -8.31 14.61
N ASP A 229 -20.07 -7.12 14.82
CA ASP A 229 -19.41 -6.04 15.58
C ASP A 229 -20.29 -5.71 16.79
N ARG A 230 -19.77 -6.05 17.98
CA ARG A 230 -20.53 -6.03 19.24
C ARG A 230 -21.77 -6.93 19.12
N ASP A 231 -22.96 -6.37 19.24
CA ASP A 231 -24.24 -7.09 19.24
C ASP A 231 -25.01 -6.97 17.90
N LYS A 232 -24.35 -6.50 16.84
CA LYS A 232 -24.96 -6.33 15.51
C LYS A 232 -24.33 -7.29 14.51
N GLU A 233 -25.20 -8.06 13.85
CA GLU A 233 -24.85 -8.90 12.70
C GLU A 233 -24.89 -8.06 11.41
N PHE A 234 -23.86 -8.22 10.60
CA PHE A 234 -23.74 -7.62 9.28
C PHE A 234 -23.45 -8.70 8.23
N LYS A 235 -23.75 -8.38 6.97
CA LYS A 235 -23.57 -9.26 5.83
C LYS A 235 -22.86 -8.53 4.70
N ILE A 236 -21.97 -9.23 4.02
CA ILE A 236 -21.32 -8.78 2.79
C ILE A 236 -21.26 -9.97 1.84
N ASP A 237 -21.55 -9.77 0.57
CA ASP A 237 -21.46 -10.83 -0.42
C ASP A 237 -20.00 -11.26 -0.65
N ILE A 238 -19.79 -12.50 -1.08
CA ILE A 238 -18.46 -13.05 -1.28
C ILE A 238 -17.66 -12.32 -2.36
N VAL A 239 -18.33 -11.71 -3.35
CA VAL A 239 -17.66 -10.98 -4.43
C VAL A 239 -17.07 -9.69 -3.88
N THR A 240 -17.82 -8.92 -3.11
CA THR A 240 -17.31 -7.70 -2.46
C THR A 240 -16.22 -8.02 -1.44
N TYR A 241 -16.38 -9.09 -0.65
CA TYR A 241 -15.32 -9.57 0.25
C TYR A 241 -14.01 -9.86 -0.49
N THR A 242 -14.10 -10.61 -1.59
CA THR A 242 -12.95 -10.98 -2.41
C THR A 242 -12.34 -9.75 -3.09
N ALA A 243 -13.17 -8.81 -3.54
CA ALA A 243 -12.72 -7.54 -4.10
C ALA A 243 -11.90 -6.74 -3.07
N TYR A 244 -12.36 -6.65 -1.82
CA TYR A 244 -11.60 -5.98 -0.76
C TYR A 244 -10.25 -6.66 -0.50
N ALA A 245 -10.22 -7.99 -0.40
CA ALA A 245 -8.97 -8.73 -0.20
C ALA A 245 -8.01 -8.51 -1.37
N THR A 246 -8.55 -8.48 -2.58
CA THR A 246 -7.79 -8.23 -3.80
C THR A 246 -7.20 -6.82 -3.80
N VAL A 247 -8.00 -5.78 -3.54
CA VAL A 247 -7.50 -4.40 -3.45
C VAL A 247 -6.38 -4.30 -2.41
N CYS A 248 -6.58 -4.84 -1.21
CA CYS A 248 -5.54 -4.86 -0.17
C CYS A 248 -4.24 -5.52 -0.64
N SER A 249 -4.33 -6.58 -1.45
CA SER A 249 -3.15 -7.29 -1.99
C SER A 249 -2.36 -6.52 -3.06
N TYR A 250 -2.91 -5.42 -3.58
CA TYR A 250 -2.25 -4.53 -4.55
C TYR A 250 -1.73 -3.24 -3.91
N ILE A 251 -2.13 -2.90 -2.68
CA ILE A 251 -1.62 -1.71 -1.97
C ILE A 251 -0.08 -1.70 -1.87
N PRO A 252 0.61 -2.82 -1.53
CA PRO A 252 2.08 -2.80 -1.46
C PRO A 252 2.73 -2.40 -2.77
N PHE A 253 2.20 -2.95 -3.85
CA PHE A 253 2.66 -2.68 -5.20
C PHE A 253 2.49 -1.19 -5.54
N SER A 254 1.30 -0.62 -5.34
CA SER A 254 1.00 0.78 -5.58
C SER A 254 1.93 1.72 -4.81
N TYR A 255 2.11 1.43 -3.52
CA TYR A 255 2.88 2.28 -2.63
C TYR A 255 4.38 2.20 -2.92
N MET A 256 4.93 1.00 -3.20
CA MET A 256 6.32 0.86 -3.64
C MET A 256 6.59 1.64 -4.92
N LEU A 257 5.67 1.53 -5.89
CA LEU A 257 5.80 2.17 -7.19
C LEU A 257 5.78 3.69 -7.04
N PHE A 258 4.91 4.22 -6.18
CA PHE A 258 4.90 5.63 -5.80
C PHE A 258 6.27 6.07 -5.25
N VAL A 259 6.86 5.31 -4.32
CA VAL A 259 8.17 5.61 -3.73
C VAL A 259 9.28 5.57 -4.80
N ILE A 260 9.32 4.52 -5.64
CA ILE A 260 10.31 4.37 -6.71
C ILE A 260 10.23 5.53 -7.70
N ILE A 261 9.02 5.87 -8.16
CA ILE A 261 8.80 6.96 -9.11
C ILE A 261 9.29 8.29 -8.53
N HIS A 262 9.00 8.59 -7.27
CA HIS A 262 9.47 9.83 -6.64
C HIS A 262 10.97 9.85 -6.45
N CYS A 263 11.58 8.75 -6.01
CA CYS A 263 13.03 8.64 -5.93
C CYS A 263 13.68 8.88 -7.31
N PHE A 264 13.10 8.33 -8.37
CA PHE A 264 13.55 8.55 -9.74
C PHE A 264 13.43 10.03 -10.15
N ILE A 265 12.27 10.66 -9.93
CA ILE A 265 12.05 12.08 -10.28
C ILE A 265 13.04 13.00 -9.54
N ILE A 266 13.29 12.73 -8.26
CA ILE A 266 14.22 13.54 -7.44
C ILE A 266 15.65 13.38 -7.95
N GLN A 267 16.08 12.17 -8.29
CA GLN A 267 17.44 11.90 -8.76
C GLN A 267 17.66 12.32 -10.22
N TYR A 268 16.64 12.19 -11.06
CA TYR A 268 16.72 12.31 -12.51
C TYR A 268 15.56 13.17 -13.09
N PRO A 269 15.44 14.45 -12.68
CA PRO A 269 14.29 15.28 -13.05
C PRO A 269 14.16 15.54 -14.55
N ASN A 270 15.28 15.55 -15.29
CA ASN A 270 15.28 15.76 -16.74
C ASN A 270 14.85 14.51 -17.51
N ASP A 271 14.78 13.35 -16.86
CA ASP A 271 14.56 12.04 -17.49
C ASP A 271 13.13 11.51 -17.32
N ILE A 272 12.19 12.36 -16.86
CA ILE A 272 10.77 11.99 -16.69
C ILE A 272 10.16 11.47 -18.00
N TYR A 273 10.65 11.94 -19.15
CA TYR A 273 10.21 11.48 -20.48
C TYR A 273 10.52 9.99 -20.75
N LEU A 274 11.39 9.36 -19.95
CA LEU A 274 11.69 7.94 -20.02
C LEU A 274 10.67 7.08 -19.28
N LEU A 275 9.79 7.66 -18.46
CA LEU A 275 8.74 6.93 -17.74
C LEU A 275 7.55 6.60 -18.66
N PRO A 276 6.67 5.63 -18.30
CA PRO A 276 5.46 5.34 -19.07
C PRO A 276 4.59 6.58 -19.29
N GLU A 277 3.89 6.66 -20.42
CA GLU A 277 3.08 7.83 -20.81
C GLU A 277 2.02 8.18 -19.74
N ARG A 278 1.41 7.17 -19.11
CA ARG A 278 0.47 7.34 -18.00
C ARG A 278 1.10 8.12 -16.84
N ILE A 279 2.31 7.72 -16.44
CA ILE A 279 3.05 8.40 -15.37
C ILE A 279 3.46 9.81 -15.79
N GLN A 280 3.89 10.01 -17.04
CA GLN A 280 4.18 11.35 -17.54
C GLN A 280 2.96 12.27 -17.48
N LYS A 281 1.76 11.77 -17.81
CA LYS A 281 0.50 12.53 -17.74
C LYS A 281 0.14 12.90 -16.30
N VAL A 282 0.38 12.01 -15.35
CA VAL A 282 0.09 12.23 -13.93
C VAL A 282 1.09 13.21 -13.30
N ILE A 283 2.35 13.18 -13.73
CA ILE A 283 3.40 14.09 -13.24
C ILE A 283 3.29 15.49 -13.83
N LYS A 284 2.95 15.63 -15.13
CA LYS A 284 2.76 16.93 -15.81
C LYS A 284 1.59 17.70 -15.20
#